data_AF-A0A534TG15-F1
#
_entry.id   AF-A0A534TG15-F1
#
_cell.length_a   1.000
_cell.length_b   1.000
_cell.length_c   1.000
_cell.angle_alpha   90.00
_cell.angle_beta   90.00
_cell.angle_gamma   90.00
#
_symmetry.space_group_name_H-M   'P 1'
#
loop_
_entity.id
_entity.type
_entity.pdbx_description
1 polymer ?
#
loop_
_entity_poly.entity_id
_entity_poly.type
_entity_poly.pdbx_seq_one_letter_code
_entity_poly.pdbx_strand_id
1 'polypeptide(L)'
;MKASLLCAVACAACASAPLREPSCTAPANRVEIQQVQVGWQRQDPTIQSPVVDPRVPTRDPRQAEDLARNLLDECRSGTAMEPLQDRYSEVPGGSIVVGARSNVPFRAAALCMRKNECAVVRSNVAFHVLKRID
;
A
#
# COMPACT_ATOMS: atom_id res chain seq x y z
N MET A 1 -5.04 1.29 57.68
CA MET A 1 -5.96 1.21 56.52
C MET A 1 -5.13 1.49 55.27
N LYS A 2 -4.89 0.47 54.42
CA LYS A 2 -4.02 0.56 53.23
C LYS A 2 -4.86 0.96 52.02
N ALA A 3 -4.58 2.11 51.41
CA ALA A 3 -5.21 2.54 50.17
C ALA A 3 -4.54 1.83 48.98
N SER A 4 -5.31 1.00 48.28
CA SER A 4 -4.94 0.45 46.97
C SER A 4 -5.43 1.41 45.90
N LEU A 5 -4.52 2.08 45.19
CA LEU A 5 -4.87 2.82 43.98
C LEU A 5 -4.60 1.90 42.77
N LEU A 6 -5.69 1.47 42.13
CA LEU A 6 -5.66 0.72 40.88
C LEU A 6 -5.14 1.62 39.76
N CYS A 7 -4.07 1.18 39.11
CA CYS A 7 -3.55 1.76 37.88
C CYS A 7 -4.52 1.45 36.73
N ALA A 8 -5.22 2.46 36.23
CA ALA A 8 -6.06 2.34 35.05
C ALA A 8 -5.16 2.30 33.80
N VAL A 9 -4.93 1.10 33.28
CA VAL A 9 -4.32 0.91 31.95
C VAL A 9 -5.38 1.27 30.90
N ALA A 10 -5.28 2.47 30.35
CA ALA A 10 -6.04 2.85 29.16
C ALA A 10 -5.51 2.08 27.96
N CYS A 11 -6.20 1.00 27.56
CA CYS A 11 -6.02 0.40 26.25
C CYS A 11 -6.53 1.39 25.18
N ALA A 12 -5.63 2.18 24.61
CA ALA A 12 -5.90 2.90 23.37
C ALA A 12 -6.01 1.86 22.25
N ALA A 13 -7.24 1.46 21.93
CA ALA A 13 -7.52 0.69 20.72
C ALA A 13 -7.16 1.57 19.52
N CYS A 14 -6.00 1.31 18.90
CA CYS A 14 -5.70 1.80 17.57
C CYS A 14 -6.69 1.14 16.59
N ALA A 15 -7.88 1.72 16.46
CA ALA A 15 -8.76 1.43 15.34
C ALA A 15 -8.05 1.93 14.08
N SER A 16 -7.31 1.04 13.42
CA SER A 16 -6.62 1.33 12.17
C SER A 16 -7.65 1.86 11.17
N ALA A 17 -7.47 3.10 10.72
CA ALA A 17 -8.36 3.70 9.73
C ALA A 17 -8.48 2.76 8.50
N PRO A 18 -9.68 2.61 7.92
CA PRO A 18 -9.84 1.82 6.71
C PRO A 18 -8.94 2.39 5.61
N LEU A 19 -8.33 1.50 4.82
CA LEU A 19 -7.56 1.89 3.64
C LEU A 19 -8.53 2.57 2.66
N ARG A 20 -8.49 3.90 2.62
CA ARG A 20 -9.34 4.68 1.73
C ARG A 20 -8.61 4.91 0.41
N GLU A 21 -9.22 4.48 -0.68
CA GLU A 21 -8.74 4.83 -2.01
C GLU A 21 -8.94 6.35 -2.24
N PRO A 22 -7.93 7.05 -2.79
CA PRO A 22 -8.08 8.44 -3.19
C PRO A 22 -9.19 8.59 -4.24
N SER A 23 -10.13 9.50 -3.99
CA SER A 23 -11.16 9.93 -4.96
C SER A 23 -11.14 11.45 -5.08
N CYS A 24 -11.23 12.01 -6.29
CA CYS A 24 -11.15 13.45 -6.52
C CYS A 24 -12.09 13.92 -7.64
N THR A 25 -12.51 15.19 -7.56
CA THR A 25 -13.38 15.84 -8.54
C THR A 25 -12.65 16.21 -9.84
N ALA A 26 -11.34 16.46 -9.76
CA ALA A 26 -10.50 16.87 -10.88
C ALA A 26 -9.20 16.05 -10.93
N PRO A 27 -9.21 14.87 -11.59
CA PRO A 27 -8.01 14.04 -11.74
C PRO A 27 -6.99 14.71 -12.67
N ALA A 28 -5.70 14.47 -12.41
CA ALA A 28 -4.65 14.82 -13.34
C ALA A 28 -4.75 14.00 -14.64
N ASN A 29 -4.22 14.52 -15.74
CA ASN A 29 -4.13 13.77 -17.00
C ASN A 29 -2.99 12.75 -17.01
N ARG A 30 -1.94 13.02 -16.22
CA ARG A 30 -0.70 12.26 -16.11
C ARG A 30 -0.07 12.53 -14.75
N VAL A 31 0.48 11.50 -14.13
CA VAL A 31 1.31 11.57 -12.93
C VAL A 31 2.48 10.61 -13.06
N GLU A 32 3.52 10.87 -12.28
CA GLU A 32 4.64 9.95 -12.06
C GLU A 32 4.59 9.44 -10.62
N ILE A 33 4.65 8.12 -10.47
CA ILE A 33 4.55 7.46 -9.16
C ILE A 33 5.67 6.44 -8.97
N GLN A 34 5.99 6.15 -7.72
CA GLN A 34 6.70 4.93 -7.31
C GLN A 34 5.69 3.98 -6.67
N GLN A 35 5.89 2.67 -6.85
CA GLN A 35 5.00 1.65 -6.29
C GLN A 35 5.77 0.55 -5.56
N VAL A 36 5.18 0.03 -4.48
CA VAL A 36 5.50 -1.30 -3.92
C VAL A 36 4.28 -2.19 -4.08
N GLN A 37 4.43 -3.29 -4.81
CA GLN A 37 3.38 -4.31 -4.92
C GLN A 37 3.62 -5.41 -3.89
N VAL A 38 2.60 -5.69 -3.08
CA VAL A 38 2.58 -6.79 -2.10
C VAL A 38 1.44 -7.73 -2.44
N GLY A 39 1.75 -8.86 -3.07
CA GLY A 39 0.81 -9.90 -3.43
C GLY A 39 0.48 -10.86 -2.30
N TRP A 40 -0.37 -11.83 -2.60
CA TRP A 40 -0.60 -13.01 -1.76
C TRP A 40 -0.82 -14.21 -2.66
N GLN A 41 -0.62 -15.41 -2.11
CA GLN A 41 -0.85 -16.63 -2.90
C GLN A 41 -2.35 -16.80 -3.10
N ARG A 42 -2.77 -17.03 -4.35
CA ARG A 42 -4.15 -17.38 -4.65
C ARG A 42 -4.44 -18.81 -4.22
N GLN A 43 -5.70 -19.03 -3.83
CA GLN A 43 -6.28 -20.37 -3.80
C GLN A 43 -6.86 -20.77 -5.18
N ASP A 44 -7.17 -19.80 -6.05
CA ASP A 44 -7.75 -20.04 -7.37
C ASP A 44 -6.66 -20.05 -8.48
N PRO A 45 -6.44 -21.20 -9.15
CA PRO A 45 -5.42 -21.36 -10.18
C PRO A 45 -5.80 -20.71 -11.53
N THR A 46 -7.04 -20.27 -11.73
CA THR A 46 -7.53 -19.77 -13.03
C THR A 46 -7.17 -18.31 -13.31
N ILE A 47 -6.63 -17.60 -12.32
CA ILE A 47 -6.37 -16.19 -12.44
C ILE A 47 -4.86 -15.94 -12.33
N GLN A 48 -4.29 -15.26 -13.33
CA GLN A 48 -2.87 -14.93 -13.38
C GLN A 48 -2.42 -14.28 -12.06
N SER A 49 -1.59 -14.96 -11.29
CA SER A 49 -1.01 -14.41 -10.06
C SER A 49 -0.16 -13.17 -10.41
N PRO A 50 -0.14 -12.14 -9.54
CA PRO A 50 0.94 -11.18 -9.58
C PRO A 50 2.23 -11.99 -9.41
N VAL A 51 3.34 -11.53 -9.97
CA VAL A 51 4.62 -12.22 -9.84
C VAL A 51 4.89 -12.47 -8.35
N VAL A 52 4.70 -13.70 -7.88
CA VAL A 52 5.05 -14.08 -6.51
C VAL A 52 6.54 -14.35 -6.57
N ASP A 53 7.35 -13.44 -6.03
CA ASP A 53 8.79 -13.68 -5.93
C ASP A 53 9.01 -14.97 -5.11
N PRO A 54 9.61 -16.02 -5.69
CA PRO A 54 9.82 -17.30 -4.99
C PRO A 54 10.73 -17.16 -3.75
N ARG A 55 11.44 -16.03 -3.59
CA ARG A 55 12.25 -15.72 -2.41
C ARG A 55 11.42 -15.22 -1.23
N VAL A 56 10.18 -14.82 -1.45
CA VAL A 56 9.35 -14.20 -0.42
C VAL A 56 8.38 -15.23 0.14
N PRO A 57 8.29 -15.39 1.48
CA PRO A 57 7.36 -16.33 2.09
C PRO A 57 5.94 -16.08 1.61
N THR A 58 5.22 -17.18 1.37
CA THR A 58 3.82 -17.19 1.01
C THR A 58 3.00 -16.41 2.05
N ARG A 59 2.19 -15.44 1.60
CA ARG A 59 1.31 -14.64 2.48
C ARG A 59 -0.14 -14.96 2.20
N ASP A 60 -0.96 -14.94 3.25
CA ASP A 60 -2.41 -14.79 3.11
C ASP A 60 -2.79 -13.32 2.86
N PRO A 61 -4.04 -13.02 2.45
CA PRO A 61 -4.47 -11.64 2.18
C PRO A 61 -4.34 -10.69 3.37
N ARG A 62 -4.50 -11.17 4.61
CA ARG A 62 -4.42 -10.35 5.82
C ARG A 62 -2.98 -9.97 6.12
N GLN A 63 -2.06 -10.92 6.00
CA GLN A 63 -0.62 -10.66 6.14
C GLN A 63 -0.11 -9.67 5.08
N ALA A 64 -0.62 -9.78 3.84
CA ALA A 64 -0.32 -8.80 2.79
C ALA A 64 -0.88 -7.41 3.11
N GLU A 65 -2.08 -7.33 3.69
CA GLU A 65 -2.68 -6.06 4.12
C GLU A 65 -1.86 -5.41 5.24
N ASP A 66 -1.48 -6.18 6.27
CA ASP A 66 -0.68 -5.70 7.39
C ASP A 66 0.68 -5.16 6.91
N LEU A 67 1.35 -5.87 5.99
CA LEU A 67 2.59 -5.40 5.38
C LEU A 67 2.35 -4.12 4.57
N ALA A 68 1.29 -4.04 3.76
CA ALA A 68 0.98 -2.85 2.98
C ALA A 68 0.67 -1.62 3.85
N ARG A 69 0.01 -1.83 5.00
CA ARG A 69 -0.24 -0.78 6.00
C ARG A 69 1.06 -0.25 6.59
N ASN A 70 1.96 -1.14 7.02
CA ASN A 70 3.26 -0.74 7.54
C ASN A 70 4.07 0.06 6.49
N LEU A 71 4.08 -0.40 5.24
CA LEU A 71 4.76 0.29 4.14
C LEU A 71 4.13 1.66 3.82
N LEU A 72 2.81 1.78 3.94
CA LEU A 72 2.11 3.05 3.79
C LEU A 72 2.51 4.03 4.89
N ASP A 73 2.63 3.56 6.13
CA ASP A 73 3.05 4.38 7.27
C ASP A 73 4.52 4.83 7.12
N GLU A 74 5.41 3.97 6.64
CA GLU A 74 6.78 4.32 6.25
C GLU A 74 6.81 5.38 5.13
N CYS A 75 6.00 5.21 4.09
CA CYS A 75 5.91 6.21 3.01
C CYS A 75 5.45 7.58 3.57
N ARG A 76 4.45 7.58 4.45
CA ARG A 76 3.89 8.79 5.08
C ARG A 76 4.84 9.44 6.08
N SER A 77 5.70 8.67 6.74
CA SER A 77 6.74 9.21 7.64
C SER A 77 7.89 9.89 6.87
N GLY A 78 7.94 9.70 5.54
CA GLY A 78 8.93 10.30 4.66
C GLY A 78 10.01 9.35 4.18
N THR A 79 9.95 8.06 4.53
CA THR A 79 10.89 7.04 4.05
C THR A 79 10.94 7.05 2.51
N ALA A 80 12.15 6.93 1.96
CA ALA A 80 12.34 6.84 0.51
C ALA A 80 11.74 5.53 -0.02
N MET A 81 11.09 5.59 -1.19
CA MET A 81 10.44 4.39 -1.75
C MET A 81 11.44 3.38 -2.29
N GLU A 82 12.60 3.81 -2.80
CA GLU A 82 13.64 2.93 -3.38
C GLU A 82 14.02 1.75 -2.46
N PRO A 83 14.43 1.95 -1.19
CA PRO A 83 14.73 0.82 -0.31
C PRO A 83 13.52 -0.06 0.03
N LEU A 84 12.30 0.52 0.00
CA LEU A 84 11.07 -0.27 0.18
C LEU A 84 10.77 -1.12 -1.06
N GLN A 85 11.03 -0.60 -2.25
CA GLN A 85 10.90 -1.32 -3.51
C GLN A 85 11.86 -2.49 -3.57
N ASP A 86 13.15 -2.24 -3.32
CA ASP A 86 14.19 -3.26 -3.38
C ASP A 86 13.93 -4.44 -2.44
N ARG A 87 13.36 -4.14 -1.26
CA ARG A 87 13.17 -5.14 -0.21
C ARG A 87 11.84 -5.88 -0.30
N TYR A 88 10.77 -5.22 -0.76
CA TYR A 88 9.42 -5.73 -0.61
C TYR A 88 8.61 -5.81 -1.90
N SER A 89 9.00 -5.10 -2.96
CA SER A 89 8.19 -5.02 -4.18
C SER A 89 8.30 -6.29 -5.01
N GLU A 90 7.15 -6.81 -5.42
CA GLU A 90 7.02 -7.94 -6.35
C GLU A 90 7.01 -7.51 -7.83
N VAL A 91 7.23 -6.22 -8.09
CA VAL A 91 7.43 -5.65 -9.43
C VAL A 91 8.71 -4.83 -9.46
N PRO A 92 9.35 -4.64 -10.63
CA PRO A 92 10.56 -3.84 -10.75
C PRO A 92 10.42 -2.47 -10.07
N GLY A 93 11.47 -2.08 -9.33
CA GLY A 93 11.57 -0.77 -8.70
C GLY A 93 11.71 0.38 -9.71
N GLY A 94 11.73 1.61 -9.19
CA GLY A 94 11.74 2.83 -10.00
C GLY A 94 10.36 3.49 -10.09
N SER A 95 10.27 4.52 -10.93
CA SER A 95 9.02 5.24 -11.18
C SER A 95 8.32 4.76 -12.45
N ILE A 96 7.00 4.94 -12.47
CA ILE A 96 6.16 4.71 -13.64
C ILE A 96 5.26 5.90 -13.89
N VAL A 97 4.93 6.11 -15.17
CA VAL A 97 4.01 7.14 -15.61
C VAL A 97 2.61 6.56 -15.71
N VAL A 98 1.66 7.16 -15.01
CA VAL A 98 0.24 6.80 -15.06
C VAL A 98 -0.52 7.92 -15.74
N GLY A 99 -1.20 7.60 -16.84
CA GLY A 99 -2.09 8.52 -17.54
C GLY A 99 -3.52 7.99 -17.61
N ALA A 100 -4.42 8.79 -18.20
CA ALA A 100 -5.84 8.48 -18.32
C ALA A 100 -6.16 7.12 -18.99
N ARG A 101 -5.25 6.60 -19.83
CA ARG A 101 -5.42 5.32 -20.54
C ARG A 101 -4.57 4.17 -19.99
N SER A 102 -3.81 4.38 -18.92
CA SER A 102 -2.99 3.32 -18.33
C SER A 102 -3.84 2.15 -17.84
N ASN A 103 -3.43 0.92 -18.16
CA ASN A 103 -4.12 -0.29 -17.73
C ASN A 103 -3.48 -0.85 -16.43
N VAL A 104 -3.69 -0.12 -15.34
CA VAL A 104 -3.18 -0.49 -14.00
C VAL A 104 -4.32 -0.39 -12.99
N PRO A 105 -4.37 -1.26 -11.96
CA PRO A 105 -5.49 -1.32 -11.03
C PRO A 105 -5.67 -0.03 -10.21
N PHE A 106 -4.59 0.72 -10.03
CA PHE A 106 -4.57 1.97 -9.26
C PHE A 106 -4.69 3.24 -10.11
N ARG A 107 -5.08 3.15 -11.39
CA ARG A 107 -5.11 4.32 -12.29
C ARG A 107 -5.89 5.49 -11.68
N ALA A 108 -7.14 5.25 -11.25
CA ALA A 108 -8.01 6.31 -10.74
C ALA A 108 -7.43 6.97 -9.48
N ALA A 109 -6.95 6.15 -8.53
CA ALA A 109 -6.30 6.62 -7.31
C ALA A 109 -5.06 7.47 -7.62
N ALA A 110 -4.15 6.98 -8.46
CA ALA A 110 -2.90 7.67 -8.80
C ALA A 110 -3.15 9.04 -9.43
N LEU A 111 -4.11 9.15 -10.35
CA LEU A 111 -4.45 10.43 -10.99
C LEU A 111 -5.10 11.43 -10.02
N CYS A 112 -5.60 10.96 -8.88
CA CYS A 112 -6.19 11.80 -7.84
C CYS A 112 -5.24 12.17 -6.70
N MET A 113 -4.05 11.57 -6.64
CA MET A 113 -3.06 11.87 -5.61
C MET A 113 -2.47 13.27 -5.80
N ARG A 114 -2.21 13.98 -4.71
CA ARG A 114 -1.38 15.18 -4.68
C ARG A 114 0.10 14.81 -4.75
N LYS A 115 0.95 15.76 -5.13
CA LYS A 115 2.41 15.59 -5.06
C LYS A 115 2.83 15.16 -3.65
N ASN A 116 3.72 14.18 -3.57
CA ASN A 116 4.22 13.54 -2.34
C ASN A 116 3.18 12.79 -1.51
N GLU A 117 1.94 12.63 -1.99
CA GLU A 117 0.94 11.83 -1.29
C GLU A 117 1.29 10.35 -1.38
N CYS A 118 1.03 9.63 -0.28
CA CYS A 118 1.13 8.18 -0.20
C CYS A 118 -0.27 7.57 -0.08
N ALA A 119 -0.55 6.55 -0.88
CA ALA A 119 -1.83 5.84 -0.89
C ALA A 119 -1.60 4.33 -0.96
N VAL A 120 -2.62 3.56 -0.59
CA VAL A 120 -2.65 2.13 -0.87
C VAL A 120 -3.93 1.78 -1.60
N VAL A 121 -3.82 0.93 -2.62
CA VAL A 121 -4.92 0.45 -3.44
C VAL A 121 -4.94 -1.06 -3.38
N ARG A 122 -6.11 -1.67 -3.19
CA ARG A 122 -6.26 -3.12 -3.23
C ARG A 122 -6.73 -3.53 -4.62
N SER A 123 -6.02 -4.46 -5.23
CA SER A 123 -6.47 -5.20 -6.41
C SER A 123 -6.99 -6.58 -6.01
N ASN A 124 -7.33 -7.40 -7.01
CA ASN A 124 -7.82 -8.76 -6.76
C ASN A 124 -6.76 -9.68 -6.11
N VAL A 125 -5.48 -9.28 -6.13
CA VAL A 125 -4.35 -10.13 -5.72
C VAL A 125 -3.16 -9.45 -5.06
N ALA A 126 -3.17 -8.13 -5.02
CA ALA A 126 -2.09 -7.39 -4.40
C ALA A 126 -2.61 -6.10 -3.80
N PHE A 127 -1.90 -5.65 -2.78
CA PHE A 127 -1.91 -4.26 -2.35
C PHE A 127 -0.81 -3.50 -3.08
N HIS A 128 -1.14 -2.28 -3.50
CA HIS A 128 -0.26 -1.37 -4.22
C HIS A 128 -0.04 -0.14 -3.34
N VAL A 129 1.14 -0.01 -2.75
CA VAL A 129 1.52 1.18 -1.98
C VAL A 129 2.18 2.16 -2.95
N LEU A 130 1.61 3.35 -3.07
CA LEU A 130 1.94 4.32 -4.11
C LEU A 130 2.47 5.59 -3.46
N LYS A 131 3.46 6.22 -4.09
CA LYS A 131 3.87 7.60 -3.82
C LYS A 131 3.87 8.39 -5.10
N ARG A 132 3.17 9.52 -5.14
CA ARG A 132 3.27 10.46 -6.27
C ARG A 132 4.49 11.34 -6.10
N ILE A 133 5.34 11.44 -7.12
CA ILE A 133 6.63 12.14 -7.04
C ILE A 133 6.67 13.45 -7.84
N ASP A 134 5.69 13.71 -8.70
CA ASP A 134 5.59 14.92 -9.52
C ASP A 134 4.51 15.93 -9.10
#